data_AF-A0A931WN79-F1
#
_entry.id   AF-A0A931WN79-F1
#
_cell.length_a   1.000
_cell.length_b   1.000
_cell.length_c   1.000
_cell.angle_alpha   90.00
_cell.angle_beta   90.00
_cell.angle_gamma   90.00
#
_symmetry.space_group_name_H-M   'P 1'
#
loop_
_entity.id
_entity.type
_entity.pdbx_description
1 polymer ?
#
loop_
_entity_poly.entity_id
_entity_poly.type
_entity_poly.pdbx_seq_one_letter_code
_entity_poly.pdbx_strand_id
1 'polypeptide(L)'
;MLLWTILILAATIFVAYANGANDNFKGVATLFGSGVTDYRSALWWASATTLAGSLAAFFLASQLIPIFQGKGLLPNSLGESRPFVAAVILAAALTVFLATKLGLPVSTTHSLTGALLGSGFMATGGDLGFDKLAHSFFLPLLASPLVALALTVVAYPLLSTALRLAGLTRENCVCIGNEIVPLTVTPEGYAMSRASKSLRILVDRETECVQRLSGTLFGVNAQSAIDVGHYLSAGAVSFARGLNDTPKIVALGLTAGALDLSWAVGFVAFIMALGGLLGARKVAETVSNRITRMEPDEGFVANLVTSFLVIFASKWGLPVSTTHVSCGALFGIGMVNGQAQWRVVRTILLAWVLTLPLAGISAGVIYAVLSRWPVA
;
A
#
# COMPACT_ATOMS: atom_id res chain seq x y z
N MET A 1 0.51 -33.26 16.45
CA MET A 1 -0.05 -31.94 16.84
C MET A 1 0.99 -30.80 16.99
N LEU A 2 2.01 -30.91 17.86
CA LEU A 2 2.97 -29.81 18.12
C LEU A 2 3.70 -29.28 16.87
N LEU A 3 4.11 -30.19 15.97
CA LEU A 3 4.81 -29.79 14.74
C LEU A 3 3.95 -28.89 13.84
N TRP A 4 2.65 -29.17 13.74
CA TRP A 4 1.73 -28.33 12.96
C TRP A 4 1.59 -26.93 13.55
N THR A 5 1.53 -26.83 14.87
CA THR A 5 1.51 -25.55 15.58
C THR A 5 2.76 -24.73 15.28
N ILE A 6 3.95 -25.36 15.35
CA ILE A 6 5.23 -24.72 15.03
C ILE A 6 5.26 -24.28 13.56
N LEU A 7 4.81 -25.13 12.63
CA LEU A 7 4.78 -24.81 11.21
C LEU A 7 3.86 -23.62 10.90
N ILE A 8 2.64 -23.61 11.46
CA ILE A 8 1.66 -22.54 11.26
C ILE A 8 2.17 -21.24 11.90
N LEU A 9 2.77 -21.31 13.09
CA LEU A 9 3.38 -20.15 13.73
C LEU A 9 4.52 -19.57 12.88
N ALA A 10 5.44 -20.42 12.41
CA ALA A 10 6.54 -20.01 11.53
C ALA A 10 6.03 -19.41 10.22
N ALA A 11 5.01 -20.02 9.61
CA ALA A 11 4.36 -19.50 8.41
C ALA A 11 3.69 -18.14 8.68
N THR A 12 3.04 -17.97 9.83
CA THR A 12 2.38 -16.73 10.25
C THR A 12 3.41 -15.61 10.44
N ILE A 13 4.54 -15.91 11.10
CA ILE A 13 5.67 -14.98 11.21
C ILE A 13 6.18 -14.61 9.82
N PHE A 14 6.31 -15.60 8.93
CA PHE A 14 6.82 -15.37 7.59
C PHE A 14 5.89 -14.49 6.75
N VAL A 15 4.57 -14.73 6.76
CA VAL A 15 3.61 -13.89 6.03
C VAL A 15 3.54 -12.49 6.63
N ALA A 16 3.64 -12.35 7.96
CA ALA A 16 3.67 -11.05 8.64
C ALA A 16 4.91 -10.24 8.23
N TYR A 17 6.08 -10.89 8.20
CA TYR A 17 7.32 -10.28 7.75
C TYR A 17 7.23 -9.89 6.26
N ALA A 18 6.77 -10.80 5.40
CA ALA A 18 6.64 -10.55 3.97
C ALA A 18 5.67 -9.41 3.66
N ASN A 19 4.53 -9.35 4.38
CA ASN A 19 3.58 -8.24 4.31
C ASN A 19 4.26 -6.93 4.72
N GLY A 20 4.95 -6.89 5.86
CA GLY A 20 5.71 -5.72 6.29
C GLY A 20 6.70 -5.25 5.23
N ALA A 21 7.49 -6.17 4.69
CA ALA A 21 8.52 -5.86 3.71
C ALA A 21 7.94 -5.37 2.36
N ASN A 22 6.78 -5.86 1.92
CA ASN A 22 6.17 -5.39 0.68
C ASN A 22 5.34 -4.11 0.88
N ASP A 23 4.57 -4.05 1.96
CA ASP A 23 3.44 -3.12 2.08
C ASP A 23 3.74 -1.90 2.95
N ASN A 24 4.74 -1.93 3.83
CA ASN A 24 4.98 -0.86 4.81
C ASN A 24 5.27 0.49 4.15
N PHE A 25 6.13 0.52 3.12
CA PHE A 25 6.51 1.79 2.50
C PHE A 25 5.42 2.37 1.58
N LYS A 26 4.39 1.59 1.22
CA LYS A 26 3.38 2.02 0.25
C LYS A 26 2.56 3.23 0.73
N GLY A 27 2.27 3.31 2.03
CA GLY A 27 1.51 4.44 2.59
C GLY A 27 2.26 5.77 2.60
N VAL A 28 3.60 5.71 2.57
CA VAL A 28 4.49 6.90 2.58
C VAL A 28 5.25 7.07 1.27
N ALA A 29 4.99 6.23 0.27
CA ALA A 29 5.63 6.30 -1.03
C ALA A 29 5.34 7.64 -1.72
N THR A 30 4.18 8.24 -1.46
CA THR A 30 3.85 9.58 -1.96
C THR A 30 4.71 10.67 -1.32
N LEU A 31 5.10 10.55 -0.04
CA LEU A 31 6.00 11.51 0.63
C LEU A 31 7.43 11.42 0.13
N PHE A 32 7.92 10.19 -0.04
CA PHE A 32 9.27 9.97 -0.55
C PHE A 32 9.35 10.32 -2.05
N GLY A 33 8.33 9.97 -2.83
CA GLY A 33 8.26 10.26 -4.26
C GLY A 33 8.06 11.74 -4.59
N SER A 34 7.40 12.52 -3.73
CA SER A 34 7.27 13.98 -3.89
C SER A 34 8.48 14.77 -3.37
N GLY A 35 9.42 14.11 -2.70
CA GLY A 35 10.58 14.76 -2.09
C GLY A 35 10.29 15.54 -0.81
N VAL A 36 9.09 15.41 -0.22
CA VAL A 36 8.72 16.05 1.05
C VAL A 36 9.54 15.52 2.22
N THR A 37 9.96 14.25 2.17
CA THR A 37 10.79 13.64 3.22
C THR A 37 11.74 12.58 2.66
N ASP A 38 12.77 12.25 3.42
CA ASP A 38 13.73 11.21 3.06
C ASP A 38 13.22 9.80 3.38
N TYR A 39 13.88 8.79 2.81
CA TYR A 39 13.51 7.38 2.98
C TYR A 39 13.41 6.95 4.45
N ARG A 40 14.35 7.38 5.32
CA ARG A 40 14.37 6.92 6.72
C ARG A 40 13.21 7.50 7.51
N SER A 41 12.97 8.80 7.36
CA SER A 41 11.87 9.49 8.03
C SER A 41 10.51 8.94 7.58
N ALA A 42 10.32 8.75 6.26
CA ALA A 42 9.13 8.09 5.71
C ALA A 42 8.93 6.69 6.31
N LEU A 43 9.99 5.86 6.34
CA LEU A 43 9.91 4.49 6.82
C LEU A 43 9.56 4.41 8.31
N TRP A 44 10.15 5.26 9.14
CA TRP A 44 9.81 5.33 10.57
C TRP A 44 8.36 5.75 10.78
N TRP A 45 7.91 6.76 10.04
CA TRP A 45 6.53 7.23 10.10
C TRP A 45 5.54 6.14 9.70
N ALA A 46 5.80 5.45 8.59
CA ALA A 46 4.99 4.31 8.13
C ALA A 46 4.91 3.19 9.17
N SER A 47 6.05 2.85 9.77
CA SER A 47 6.13 1.75 10.74
C SER A 47 5.37 2.10 12.03
N ALA A 48 5.53 3.32 12.53
CA ALA A 48 4.84 3.79 13.74
C ALA A 48 3.32 3.86 13.54
N THR A 49 2.87 4.43 12.43
CA THR A 49 1.43 4.58 12.13
C THR A 49 0.79 3.24 11.75
N THR A 50 1.52 2.35 11.08
CA THR A 50 1.08 0.95 10.91
C THR A 50 0.86 0.30 12.26
N LEU A 51 1.85 0.36 13.16
CA LEU A 51 1.74 -0.26 14.48
C LEU A 51 0.52 0.27 15.24
N ALA A 52 0.29 1.58 15.20
CA ALA A 52 -0.91 2.19 15.78
C ALA A 52 -2.20 1.64 15.15
N GLY A 53 -2.26 1.53 13.82
CA GLY A 53 -3.41 0.96 13.10
C GLY A 53 -3.65 -0.51 13.43
N SER A 54 -2.58 -1.29 13.53
CA SER A 54 -2.61 -2.70 13.91
C SER A 54 -3.15 -2.92 15.32
N LEU A 55 -2.74 -2.09 16.28
CA LEU A 55 -3.26 -2.14 17.65
C LEU A 55 -4.74 -1.71 17.71
N ALA A 56 -5.12 -0.70 16.91
CA ALA A 56 -6.51 -0.27 16.78
C ALA A 56 -7.42 -1.31 16.09
N ALA A 57 -6.84 -2.26 15.34
CA ALA A 57 -7.57 -3.27 14.59
C ALA A 57 -8.48 -4.16 15.45
N PHE A 58 -8.08 -4.40 16.71
CA PHE A 58 -8.89 -5.13 17.66
C PHE A 58 -10.26 -4.46 17.91
N PHE A 59 -10.30 -3.13 17.97
CA PHE A 59 -11.50 -2.37 18.26
C PHE A 59 -12.29 -1.98 17.01
N LEU A 60 -11.59 -1.72 15.91
CA LEU A 60 -12.18 -1.10 14.72
C LEU A 60 -12.37 -2.06 13.53
N ALA A 61 -11.72 -3.24 13.53
CA ALA A 61 -11.72 -4.15 12.38
C ALA A 61 -11.80 -5.63 12.77
N SER A 62 -12.39 -5.95 13.92
CA SER A 62 -12.56 -7.34 14.40
C SER A 62 -13.39 -8.21 13.46
N GLN A 63 -14.24 -7.61 12.62
CA GLN A 63 -15.07 -8.29 11.61
C GLN A 63 -14.24 -8.97 10.51
N LEU A 64 -12.99 -8.54 10.27
CA LEU A 64 -12.11 -9.18 9.30
C LEU A 64 -11.61 -10.56 9.77
N ILE A 65 -11.51 -10.79 11.07
CA ILE A 65 -11.00 -12.05 11.64
C ILE A 65 -11.84 -13.27 11.20
N PRO A 66 -13.16 -13.32 11.43
CA PRO A 66 -13.96 -14.49 11.07
C PRO A 66 -13.98 -14.77 9.55
N ILE A 67 -13.89 -13.72 8.72
CA ILE A 67 -13.89 -13.84 7.26
C ILE A 67 -12.61 -14.57 6.79
N PHE A 68 -11.45 -14.19 7.31
CA PHE A 68 -10.18 -14.84 6.96
C PHE A 68 -9.94 -16.18 7.66
N GLN A 69 -10.74 -16.52 8.67
CA GLN A 69 -10.83 -17.89 9.20
C GLN A 69 -11.61 -18.83 8.26
N GLY A 70 -12.14 -18.34 7.14
CA GLY A 70 -12.90 -19.15 6.19
C GLY A 70 -14.34 -19.43 6.62
N LYS A 71 -14.83 -18.80 7.70
CA LYS A 71 -16.20 -19.00 8.19
C LYS A 71 -17.20 -18.57 7.11
N GLY A 72 -18.01 -19.53 6.66
CA GLY A 72 -19.02 -19.35 5.62
C GLY A 72 -18.49 -19.45 4.18
N LEU A 73 -17.18 -19.62 3.97
CA LEU A 73 -16.53 -19.66 2.65
C LEU A 73 -16.10 -21.06 2.25
N LEU A 74 -15.61 -21.84 3.21
CA LEU A 74 -15.17 -23.21 3.03
C LEU A 74 -16.00 -24.14 3.92
N PRO A 75 -16.11 -25.44 3.59
CA PRO A 75 -16.61 -26.43 4.54
C PRO A 75 -15.81 -26.31 5.86
N ASN A 76 -16.50 -26.30 7.01
CA ASN A 76 -15.86 -26.08 8.31
C ASN A 76 -14.72 -27.08 8.58
N SER A 77 -14.86 -28.32 8.09
CA SER A 77 -13.83 -29.37 8.17
C SER A 77 -12.52 -29.01 7.45
N LEU A 78 -12.58 -28.17 6.42
CA LEU A 78 -11.41 -27.75 5.66
C LEU A 78 -10.78 -26.49 6.26
N GLY A 79 -11.58 -25.54 6.72
CA GLY A 79 -11.08 -24.31 7.36
C GLY A 79 -10.29 -24.56 8.65
N GLU A 80 -10.59 -25.66 9.34
CA GLU A 80 -9.87 -26.10 10.56
C GLU A 80 -8.73 -27.09 10.27
N SER A 81 -8.57 -27.50 9.00
CA SER A 81 -7.54 -28.45 8.61
C SER A 81 -6.15 -27.80 8.66
N ARG A 82 -5.29 -28.30 9.55
CA ARG A 82 -3.90 -27.84 9.71
C ARG A 82 -3.09 -27.82 8.41
N PRO A 83 -3.07 -28.87 7.57
CA PRO A 83 -2.35 -28.83 6.29
C PRO A 83 -2.92 -27.79 5.33
N PHE A 84 -4.24 -27.55 5.37
CA PHE A 84 -4.89 -26.52 4.56
C PHE A 84 -4.43 -25.12 4.95
N VAL A 85 -4.58 -24.78 6.23
CA VAL A 85 -4.17 -23.48 6.79
C VAL A 85 -2.68 -23.22 6.53
N ALA A 86 -1.82 -24.21 6.81
CA ALA A 86 -0.39 -24.09 6.57
C ALA A 86 -0.07 -23.83 5.08
N ALA A 87 -0.75 -24.52 4.16
CA ALA A 87 -0.56 -24.32 2.73
C ALA A 87 -0.95 -22.90 2.28
N VAL A 88 -2.08 -22.38 2.76
CA VAL A 88 -2.56 -21.03 2.44
C VAL A 88 -1.55 -19.98 2.89
N ILE A 89 -1.11 -20.05 4.14
CA ILE A 89 -0.19 -19.06 4.72
C ILE A 89 1.17 -19.11 4.02
N LEU A 90 1.73 -20.31 3.83
CA LEU A 90 3.05 -20.47 3.21
C LEU A 90 3.05 -20.00 1.75
N ALA A 91 2.03 -20.36 0.97
CA ALA A 91 1.92 -19.95 -0.42
C ALA A 91 1.80 -18.43 -0.57
N ALA A 92 0.95 -17.80 0.27
CA ALA A 92 0.82 -16.35 0.28
C ALA A 92 2.13 -15.66 0.71
N ALA A 93 2.79 -16.17 1.77
CA ALA A 93 4.06 -15.65 2.25
C ALA A 93 5.15 -15.74 1.18
N LEU A 94 5.30 -16.90 0.52
CA LEU A 94 6.27 -17.11 -0.55
C LEU A 94 6.01 -16.17 -1.73
N THR A 95 4.75 -16.04 -2.16
CA THR A 95 4.37 -15.17 -3.28
C THR A 95 4.73 -13.71 -2.99
N VAL A 96 4.32 -13.21 -1.81
CA VAL A 96 4.60 -11.82 -1.41
C VAL A 96 6.11 -11.62 -1.22
N PHE A 97 6.81 -12.55 -0.59
CA PHE A 97 8.25 -12.45 -0.35
C PHE A 97 9.05 -12.42 -1.65
N LEU A 98 8.73 -13.30 -2.61
CA LEU A 98 9.39 -13.32 -3.92
C LEU A 98 9.15 -12.00 -4.67
N ALA A 99 7.91 -11.51 -4.68
CA ALA A 99 7.60 -10.20 -5.24
C ALA A 99 8.40 -9.07 -4.59
N THR A 100 8.53 -9.07 -3.26
CA THR A 100 9.36 -8.11 -2.52
C THR A 100 10.83 -8.17 -2.94
N LYS A 101 11.39 -9.37 -3.13
CA LYS A 101 12.79 -9.53 -3.57
C LYS A 101 13.02 -9.00 -4.98
N LEU A 102 11.99 -9.05 -5.82
CA LEU A 102 11.94 -8.48 -7.16
C LEU A 102 11.57 -6.98 -7.18
N GLY A 103 11.24 -6.38 -6.03
CA GLY A 103 10.82 -4.98 -5.93
C GLY A 103 9.39 -4.71 -6.42
N LEU A 104 8.60 -5.75 -6.65
CA LEU A 104 7.25 -5.64 -7.21
C LEU A 104 6.23 -5.35 -6.09
N PRO A 105 5.42 -4.27 -6.19
CA PRO A 105 4.34 -4.01 -5.26
C PRO A 105 3.18 -4.97 -5.55
N VAL A 106 2.97 -5.96 -4.68
CA VAL A 106 1.87 -6.93 -4.78
C VAL A 106 0.93 -6.81 -3.58
N SER A 107 -0.22 -7.46 -3.65
CA SER A 107 -1.19 -7.44 -2.56
C SER A 107 -1.14 -8.73 -1.75
N THR A 108 -0.92 -8.60 -0.45
CA THR A 108 -1.02 -9.72 0.49
C THR A 108 -2.45 -10.29 0.52
N THR A 109 -3.47 -9.43 0.46
CA THR A 109 -4.89 -9.87 0.42
C THR A 109 -5.18 -10.68 -0.83
N HIS A 110 -4.66 -10.25 -1.97
CA HIS A 110 -4.83 -10.94 -3.24
C HIS A 110 -4.09 -12.29 -3.23
N SER A 111 -2.89 -12.33 -2.65
CA SER A 111 -2.10 -13.56 -2.49
C SER A 111 -2.80 -14.56 -1.57
N LEU A 112 -3.37 -14.12 -0.45
CA LEU A 112 -4.15 -14.98 0.46
C LEU A 112 -5.42 -15.51 -0.22
N THR A 113 -6.12 -14.67 -0.98
CA THR A 113 -7.32 -15.07 -1.72
C THR A 113 -6.97 -16.13 -2.77
N GLY A 114 -5.91 -15.91 -3.55
CA GLY A 114 -5.39 -16.89 -4.51
C GLY A 114 -5.01 -18.21 -3.85
N ALA A 115 -4.31 -18.13 -2.70
CA ALA A 115 -3.90 -19.32 -1.97
C ALA A 115 -5.09 -20.12 -1.40
N LEU A 116 -6.13 -19.45 -0.88
CA LEU A 116 -7.38 -20.08 -0.43
C LEU A 116 -8.08 -20.81 -1.58
N LEU A 117 -8.16 -20.19 -2.76
CA LEU A 117 -8.73 -20.82 -3.96
C LEU A 117 -7.95 -22.05 -4.38
N GLY A 118 -6.63 -21.94 -4.52
CA GLY A 118 -5.83 -23.03 -5.08
C GLY A 118 -5.76 -24.25 -4.16
N SER A 119 -5.56 -24.02 -2.85
CA SER A 119 -5.63 -25.09 -1.85
C SER A 119 -7.03 -25.65 -1.71
N GLY A 120 -8.08 -24.81 -1.78
CA GLY A 120 -9.46 -25.23 -1.70
C GLY A 120 -9.87 -26.11 -2.88
N PHE A 121 -9.46 -25.73 -4.08
CA PHE A 121 -9.75 -26.46 -5.31
C PHE A 121 -9.10 -27.85 -5.27
N MET A 122 -7.84 -27.90 -4.81
CA MET A 122 -7.14 -29.17 -4.62
C MET A 122 -7.78 -30.05 -3.53
N ALA A 123 -8.32 -29.44 -2.47
CA ALA A 123 -8.91 -30.17 -1.36
C ALA A 123 -10.32 -30.71 -1.65
N THR A 124 -11.13 -29.99 -2.43
CA THR A 124 -12.54 -30.34 -2.70
C THR A 124 -12.77 -30.92 -4.09
N GLY A 125 -11.74 -31.01 -4.94
CA GLY A 125 -11.88 -31.50 -6.31
C GLY A 125 -12.66 -30.55 -7.23
N GLY A 126 -12.74 -29.26 -6.87
CA GLY A 126 -13.40 -28.22 -7.66
C GLY A 126 -14.74 -27.73 -7.12
N ASP A 127 -15.29 -28.36 -6.08
CA ASP A 127 -16.49 -27.90 -5.38
C ASP A 127 -16.14 -26.83 -4.34
N LEU A 128 -15.67 -25.68 -4.82
CA LEU A 128 -15.52 -24.45 -4.05
C LEU A 128 -16.79 -23.65 -4.27
N GLY A 129 -17.49 -23.22 -3.23
CA GLY A 129 -18.64 -22.32 -3.34
C GLY A 129 -18.24 -20.96 -3.93
N PHE A 130 -17.99 -20.91 -5.24
CA PHE A 130 -17.39 -19.80 -5.97
C PHE A 130 -18.20 -18.52 -5.80
N ASP A 131 -19.53 -18.62 -5.70
CA ASP A 131 -20.42 -17.48 -5.49
C ASP A 131 -20.07 -16.71 -4.22
N LYS A 132 -19.91 -17.43 -3.10
CA LYS A 132 -19.58 -16.81 -1.80
C LYS A 132 -18.19 -16.19 -1.84
N LEU A 133 -17.24 -16.87 -2.44
CA LEU A 133 -15.86 -16.39 -2.53
C LEU A 133 -15.74 -15.18 -3.48
N ALA A 134 -16.53 -15.16 -4.56
CA ALA A 134 -16.62 -14.03 -5.46
C ALA A 134 -17.17 -12.78 -4.75
N HIS A 135 -18.28 -12.91 -4.02
CA HIS A 135 -18.87 -11.77 -3.31
C HIS A 135 -18.03 -11.30 -2.11
N SER A 136 -17.38 -12.21 -1.39
CA SER A 136 -16.60 -11.87 -0.19
C SER A 136 -15.19 -11.38 -0.48
N PHE A 137 -14.56 -11.78 -1.60
CA PHE A 137 -13.16 -11.39 -1.90
C PHE A 137 -13.00 -10.72 -3.26
N PHE A 138 -13.47 -11.34 -4.35
CA PHE A 138 -13.21 -10.81 -5.69
C PHE A 138 -13.88 -9.48 -5.94
N LEU A 139 -15.15 -9.35 -5.55
CA LEU A 139 -15.91 -8.13 -5.77
C LEU A 139 -15.29 -6.95 -5.00
N PRO A 140 -15.00 -7.02 -3.68
CA PRO A 140 -14.24 -5.97 -3.01
C PRO A 140 -12.86 -5.70 -3.62
N LEU A 141 -12.11 -6.74 -4.01
CA LEU A 141 -10.77 -6.59 -4.61
C LEU A 141 -10.79 -5.88 -5.97
N LEU A 142 -11.85 -6.09 -6.77
CA LEU A 142 -12.03 -5.48 -8.08
C LEU A 142 -12.69 -4.09 -7.99
N ALA A 143 -13.71 -3.94 -7.14
CA ALA A 143 -14.46 -2.70 -7.01
C ALA A 143 -13.65 -1.61 -6.30
N SER A 144 -12.89 -1.96 -5.26
CA SER A 144 -12.17 -0.98 -4.44
C SER A 144 -11.18 -0.07 -5.21
N PRO A 145 -10.34 -0.54 -6.16
CA PRO A 145 -9.52 0.37 -6.98
C PRO A 145 -10.35 1.27 -7.90
N LEU A 146 -11.48 0.78 -8.43
CA LEU A 146 -12.35 1.57 -9.32
C LEU A 146 -13.09 2.67 -8.55
N VAL A 147 -13.58 2.34 -7.34
CA VAL A 147 -14.18 3.33 -6.44
C VAL A 147 -13.15 4.36 -6.00
N ALA A 148 -11.92 3.95 -5.67
CA ALA A 148 -10.83 4.87 -5.33
C ALA A 148 -10.53 5.83 -6.48
N LEU A 149 -10.38 5.29 -7.69
CA LEU A 149 -10.18 6.07 -8.91
C LEU A 149 -11.32 7.08 -9.13
N ALA A 150 -12.58 6.64 -9.03
CA ALA A 150 -13.73 7.51 -9.22
C ALA A 150 -13.80 8.63 -8.17
N LEU A 151 -13.58 8.30 -6.89
CA LEU A 151 -13.55 9.28 -5.81
C LEU A 151 -12.42 10.29 -6.00
N THR A 152 -11.24 9.86 -6.43
CA THR A 152 -10.12 10.79 -6.67
C THR A 152 -10.36 11.69 -7.88
N VAL A 153 -10.94 11.15 -8.97
CA VAL A 153 -11.33 11.95 -10.15
C VAL A 153 -12.29 13.08 -9.79
N VAL A 154 -13.12 12.90 -8.75
CA VAL A 154 -14.02 13.94 -8.24
C VAL A 154 -13.35 14.83 -7.20
N ALA A 155 -12.68 14.24 -6.21
CA ALA A 155 -12.14 14.96 -5.06
C ALA A 155 -10.99 15.91 -5.43
N TYR A 156 -10.10 15.51 -6.35
CA TYR A 156 -8.94 16.33 -6.69
C TYR A 156 -9.32 17.63 -7.42
N PRO A 157 -10.18 17.64 -8.47
CA PRO A 157 -10.66 18.89 -9.06
C PRO A 157 -11.38 19.81 -8.06
N LEU A 158 -12.16 19.25 -7.14
CA LEU A 158 -12.85 20.04 -6.11
C LEU A 158 -11.85 20.74 -5.20
N LEU A 159 -10.83 20.02 -4.71
CA LEU A 159 -9.76 20.64 -3.91
C LEU A 159 -9.00 21.68 -4.73
N SER A 160 -8.59 21.35 -5.95
CA SER A 160 -7.84 22.27 -6.82
C SER A 160 -8.63 23.56 -7.09
N THR A 161 -9.94 23.45 -7.32
CA THR A 161 -10.83 24.60 -7.50
C THR A 161 -10.96 25.40 -6.21
N ALA A 162 -11.14 24.74 -5.06
CA ALA A 162 -11.23 25.42 -3.76
C ALA A 162 -9.94 26.19 -3.41
N LEU A 163 -8.77 25.60 -3.67
CA LEU A 163 -7.48 26.27 -3.45
C LEU A 163 -7.32 27.50 -4.35
N ARG A 164 -7.73 27.42 -5.63
CA ARG A 164 -7.74 28.57 -6.55
C ARG A 164 -8.71 29.66 -6.11
N LEU A 165 -9.91 29.29 -5.65
CA LEU A 165 -10.90 30.23 -5.12
C LEU A 165 -10.43 30.91 -3.83
N ALA A 166 -9.59 30.24 -3.05
CA ALA A 166 -8.92 30.83 -1.89
C ALA A 166 -7.76 31.78 -2.27
N GLY A 167 -7.52 32.03 -3.56
CA GLY A 167 -6.49 32.94 -4.04
C GLY A 167 -5.08 32.33 -4.07
N LEU A 168 -4.96 31.00 -3.93
CA LEU A 168 -3.67 30.32 -3.96
C LEU A 168 -3.23 30.06 -5.40
N THR A 169 -1.98 30.41 -5.70
CA THR A 169 -1.40 30.26 -7.04
C THR A 169 -0.32 29.18 -7.04
N ARG A 170 -0.26 28.37 -8.10
CA ARG A 170 0.86 27.44 -8.31
C ARG A 170 2.00 28.16 -8.99
N GLU A 171 3.17 28.12 -8.37
CA GLU A 171 4.41 28.61 -8.97
C GLU A 171 4.99 27.51 -9.87
N ASN A 172 5.07 27.79 -11.17
CA ASN A 172 5.63 26.87 -12.15
C ASN A 172 7.15 27.07 -12.25
N CYS A 173 7.90 25.98 -12.23
CA CYS A 173 9.31 25.99 -12.53
C CYS A 173 9.53 25.72 -14.03
N VAL A 174 10.43 26.46 -14.66
CA VAL A 174 10.82 26.26 -16.07
C VAL A 174 12.27 25.80 -16.11
N CYS A 175 12.52 24.55 -16.51
CA CYS A 175 13.86 24.06 -16.79
C CYS A 175 14.27 24.49 -18.21
N ILE A 176 15.13 25.49 -18.31
CA ILE A 176 15.85 25.82 -19.55
C ILE A 176 17.17 25.04 -19.50
N GLY A 177 17.52 24.33 -20.58
CA GLY A 177 18.58 23.31 -20.62
C GLY A 177 20.01 23.79 -20.33
N ASN A 178 21.00 22.96 -20.70
CA ASN A 178 22.45 23.07 -20.38
C ASN A 178 23.19 24.26 -21.02
N GLU A 179 22.60 25.45 -21.11
CA GLU A 179 23.29 26.63 -21.64
C GLU A 179 24.07 27.36 -20.54
N ILE A 180 25.39 27.37 -20.69
CA ILE A 180 26.31 28.17 -19.88
C ILE A 180 26.25 29.61 -20.40
N VAL A 181 25.60 30.49 -19.65
CA VAL A 181 25.58 31.93 -19.95
C VAL A 181 26.72 32.62 -19.19
N PRO A 182 27.64 33.32 -19.86
CA PRO A 182 28.76 33.99 -19.20
C PRO A 182 28.27 35.20 -18.40
N LEU A 183 28.76 35.33 -17.16
CA LEU A 183 28.51 36.46 -16.27
C LEU A 183 29.74 37.38 -16.22
N THR A 184 29.53 38.69 -16.25
CA THR A 184 30.59 39.67 -16.00
C THR A 184 30.61 39.99 -14.50
N VAL A 185 31.71 39.60 -13.83
CA VAL A 185 31.93 39.88 -12.41
C VAL A 185 32.64 41.24 -12.31
N THR A 186 32.10 42.16 -11.53
CA THR A 186 32.81 43.42 -11.23
C THR A 186 33.82 43.21 -10.11
N PRO A 187 34.89 44.04 -10.00
CA PRO A 187 35.98 43.85 -9.05
C PRO A 187 35.58 43.81 -7.56
N GLU A 188 34.35 44.22 -7.25
CA GLU A 188 33.75 44.24 -5.91
C GLU A 188 33.05 42.90 -5.54
N GLY A 189 33.07 41.90 -6.43
CA GLY A 189 32.57 40.55 -6.16
C GLY A 189 31.09 40.34 -6.43
N TYR A 190 30.40 41.29 -7.05
CA TYR A 190 29.01 41.14 -7.47
C TYR A 190 28.92 40.70 -8.94
N ALA A 191 28.10 39.69 -9.22
CA ALA A 191 27.74 39.29 -10.58
C ALA A 191 26.35 39.84 -10.89
N MET A 192 26.20 40.63 -11.97
CA MET A 192 24.92 41.14 -12.42
C MET A 192 24.55 40.57 -13.80
N SER A 193 23.33 40.03 -13.91
CA SER A 193 22.64 39.77 -15.17
C SER A 193 21.54 40.82 -15.35
N ARG A 194 21.43 41.43 -16.54
CA ARG A 194 20.32 42.33 -16.86
C ARG A 194 19.06 41.51 -17.10
N ALA A 195 18.28 41.28 -16.04
CA ALA A 195 16.86 40.95 -16.17
C ALA A 195 16.03 42.18 -15.78
N SER A 196 15.17 42.61 -16.71
CA SER A 196 14.16 43.64 -16.51
C SER A 196 13.30 43.34 -15.27
N LYS A 197 12.78 44.39 -14.63
CA LYS A 197 12.15 44.46 -13.28
C LYS A 197 10.97 43.50 -12.98
N SER A 198 10.67 42.50 -13.80
CA SER A 198 9.53 41.60 -13.61
C SER A 198 9.82 40.10 -13.77
N LEU A 199 11.07 39.67 -13.99
CA LEU A 199 11.38 38.25 -14.14
C LEU A 199 12.52 37.83 -13.20
N ARG A 200 12.18 37.09 -12.13
CA ARG A 200 13.16 36.40 -11.28
C ARG A 200 13.35 34.99 -11.80
N ILE A 201 14.53 34.71 -12.38
CA ILE A 201 14.92 33.36 -12.78
C ILE A 201 15.77 32.78 -11.66
N LEU A 202 15.29 31.71 -11.04
CA LEU A 202 16.03 30.90 -10.08
C LEU A 202 16.52 29.65 -10.83
N VAL A 203 17.83 29.42 -10.83
CA VAL A 203 18.43 28.24 -11.46
C VAL A 203 18.65 27.21 -10.35
N ASP A 204 18.01 26.06 -10.49
CA ASP A 204 18.14 24.95 -9.55
C ASP A 204 18.26 23.61 -10.29
N ARG A 205 18.57 22.54 -9.56
CA ARG A 205 18.65 21.19 -10.13
C ARG A 205 17.25 20.73 -10.56
N GLU A 206 17.19 19.92 -11.61
CA GLU A 206 15.94 19.33 -12.13
C GLU A 206 15.17 18.49 -11.07
N THR A 207 15.87 18.02 -10.03
CA THR A 207 15.28 17.31 -8.90
C THR A 207 14.58 18.23 -7.89
N GLU A 208 14.92 19.53 -7.85
CA GLU A 208 14.32 20.53 -6.95
C GLU A 208 13.24 21.39 -7.64
N CYS A 209 13.08 21.21 -8.96
CA CYS A 209 12.04 21.80 -9.79
C CYS A 209 10.67 21.15 -9.49
N VAL A 210 10.04 21.55 -8.38
CA VAL A 210 8.72 21.07 -7.93
C VAL A 210 7.77 22.26 -7.85
N GLN A 211 6.54 22.11 -8.37
CA GLN A 211 5.52 23.15 -8.23
C GLN A 211 5.19 23.36 -6.75
N ARG A 212 5.18 24.63 -6.32
CA ARG A 212 4.82 25.02 -4.95
C ARG A 212 3.58 25.90 -4.94
N LEU A 213 2.79 25.76 -3.87
CA LEU A 213 1.60 26.54 -3.63
C LEU A 213 1.98 27.83 -2.88
N SER A 214 1.73 28.97 -3.53
CA SER A 214 2.03 30.29 -3.00
C SER A 214 0.79 30.95 -2.40
N GLY A 215 0.96 31.63 -1.27
CA GLY A 215 -0.11 32.30 -0.52
C GLY A 215 -0.27 31.80 0.92
N THR A 216 -1.33 32.27 1.58
CA THR A 216 -1.67 31.90 2.96
C THR A 216 -3.07 31.31 3.04
N LEU A 217 -3.22 30.23 3.80
CA LEU A 217 -4.49 29.58 4.11
C LEU A 217 -4.76 29.77 5.60
N PHE A 218 -5.83 30.49 5.95
CA PHE A 218 -6.17 30.83 7.35
C PHE A 218 -5.01 31.43 8.16
N GLY A 219 -4.16 32.25 7.54
CA GLY A 219 -3.02 32.91 8.19
C GLY A 219 -1.74 32.04 8.29
N VAL A 220 -1.77 30.80 7.81
CA VAL A 220 -0.60 29.90 7.73
C VAL A 220 -0.10 29.82 6.30
N ASN A 221 1.20 29.60 6.09
CA ASN A 221 1.75 29.35 4.76
C ASN A 221 1.05 28.15 4.09
N ALA A 222 0.52 28.35 2.88
CA ALA A 222 -0.29 27.35 2.21
C ALA A 222 0.49 26.08 1.86
N GLN A 223 1.75 26.20 1.42
CA GLN A 223 2.62 25.06 1.15
C GLN A 223 2.85 24.23 2.42
N SER A 224 3.19 24.89 3.54
CA SER A 224 3.40 24.18 4.81
C SER A 224 2.15 23.46 5.29
N ALA A 225 0.97 24.05 5.10
CA ALA A 225 -0.30 23.41 5.44
C ALA A 225 -0.55 22.14 4.59
N ILE A 226 -0.29 22.21 3.28
CA ILE A 226 -0.39 21.05 2.39
C ILE A 226 0.65 19.98 2.73
N ASP A 227 1.90 20.36 3.02
CA ASP A 227 2.95 19.40 3.38
C ASP A 227 2.60 18.65 4.67
N VAL A 228 2.11 19.36 5.70
CA VAL A 228 1.62 18.74 6.94
C VAL A 228 0.43 17.83 6.65
N GLY A 229 -0.54 18.29 5.85
CA GLY A 229 -1.67 17.47 5.42
C GLY A 229 -1.23 16.20 4.68
N HIS A 230 -0.27 16.32 3.77
CA HIS A 230 0.31 15.20 3.02
C HIS A 230 0.99 14.21 3.97
N TYR A 231 1.78 14.70 4.94
CA TYR A 231 2.45 13.87 5.93
C TYR A 231 1.47 13.09 6.82
N LEU A 232 0.43 13.77 7.32
CA LEU A 232 -0.61 13.15 8.14
C LEU A 232 -1.44 12.14 7.34
N SER A 233 -1.83 12.48 6.11
CA SER A 233 -2.61 11.58 5.24
C SER A 233 -1.82 10.33 4.84
N ALA A 234 -0.51 10.43 4.60
CA ALA A 234 0.36 9.28 4.35
C ALA A 234 0.46 8.36 5.58
N GLY A 235 0.53 8.96 6.77
CA GLY A 235 0.40 8.26 8.04
C GLY A 235 -0.96 7.56 8.16
N ALA A 236 -2.05 8.21 7.76
CA ALA A 236 -3.39 7.64 7.78
C ALA A 236 -3.54 6.44 6.83
N VAL A 237 -2.88 6.43 5.67
CA VAL A 237 -2.83 5.24 4.77
C VAL A 237 -2.11 4.09 5.46
N SER A 238 -0.99 4.37 6.12
CA SER A 238 -0.20 3.36 6.84
C SER A 238 -0.96 2.81 8.06
N PHE A 239 -1.70 3.67 8.78
CA PHE A 239 -2.65 3.28 9.82
C PHE A 239 -3.76 2.39 9.26
N ALA A 240 -4.43 2.82 8.18
CA ALA A 240 -5.48 2.06 7.52
C ALA A 240 -4.99 0.67 7.07
N ARG A 241 -3.73 0.59 6.63
CA ARG A 241 -3.08 -0.68 6.30
C ARG A 241 -2.90 -1.58 7.52
N GLY A 242 -2.38 -1.08 8.63
CA GLY A 242 -2.29 -1.85 9.88
C GLY A 242 -3.66 -2.37 10.33
N LEU A 243 -4.67 -1.51 10.24
CA LEU A 243 -6.07 -1.83 10.54
C LEU A 243 -6.63 -2.96 9.66
N ASN A 244 -6.28 -2.95 8.38
CA ASN A 244 -6.77 -3.89 7.37
C ASN A 244 -5.99 -5.21 7.36
N ASP A 245 -4.66 -5.20 7.52
CA ASP A 245 -3.82 -6.38 7.26
C ASP A 245 -3.57 -7.21 8.52
N THR A 246 -3.50 -6.59 9.69
CA THR A 246 -3.24 -7.30 10.96
C THR A 246 -4.32 -8.33 11.28
N PRO A 247 -5.63 -8.01 11.25
CA PRO A 247 -6.68 -8.99 11.52
C PRO A 247 -6.63 -10.21 10.58
N LYS A 248 -6.21 -10.02 9.34
CA LYS A 248 -6.13 -11.09 8.32
C LYS A 248 -5.04 -12.10 8.66
N ILE A 249 -3.86 -11.59 9.04
CA ILE A 249 -2.72 -12.43 9.41
C ILE A 249 -2.97 -13.09 10.78
N VAL A 250 -3.54 -12.33 11.72
CA VAL A 250 -3.95 -12.87 13.03
C VAL A 250 -4.97 -13.99 12.85
N ALA A 251 -6.00 -13.82 12.01
CA ALA A 251 -7.00 -14.85 11.75
C ALA A 251 -6.39 -16.21 11.39
N LEU A 252 -5.37 -16.20 10.53
CA LEU A 252 -4.66 -17.39 10.06
C LEU A 252 -3.75 -18.00 11.15
N GLY A 253 -3.15 -17.18 12.00
CA GLY A 253 -2.37 -17.67 13.15
C GLY A 253 -3.22 -18.21 14.30
N LEU A 254 -4.46 -17.72 14.45
CA LEU A 254 -5.42 -18.23 15.43
C LEU A 254 -5.98 -19.60 15.01
N THR A 255 -6.11 -19.85 13.70
CA THR A 255 -6.55 -21.16 13.21
C THR A 255 -5.58 -22.26 13.66
N ALA A 256 -6.13 -23.40 14.04
CA ALA A 256 -5.42 -24.55 14.61
C ALA A 256 -4.72 -24.34 15.98
N GLY A 257 -4.96 -23.21 16.66
CA GLY A 257 -4.46 -22.94 18.02
C GLY A 257 -2.98 -22.58 18.10
N ALA A 258 -2.42 -21.95 17.05
CA ALA A 258 -1.01 -21.55 17.01
C ALA A 258 -0.71 -20.22 17.70
N LEU A 259 -1.72 -19.36 17.88
CA LEU A 259 -1.62 -18.10 18.60
C LEU A 259 -2.83 -17.92 19.52
N ASP A 260 -2.60 -17.26 20.65
CA ASP A 260 -3.66 -16.76 21.53
C ASP A 260 -4.06 -15.35 21.14
N LEU A 261 -5.37 -15.09 21.07
CA LEU A 261 -5.92 -13.80 20.66
C LEU A 261 -5.38 -12.62 21.49
N SER A 262 -5.12 -12.84 22.78
CA SER A 262 -4.67 -11.81 23.73
C SER A 262 -3.36 -11.13 23.31
N TRP A 263 -2.45 -11.85 22.66
CA TRP A 263 -1.14 -11.31 22.25
C TRP A 263 -0.92 -11.35 20.73
N ALA A 264 -1.75 -12.08 19.99
CA ALA A 264 -1.59 -12.27 18.53
C ALA A 264 -1.50 -10.95 17.76
N VAL A 265 -2.35 -9.98 18.09
CA VAL A 265 -2.38 -8.67 17.41
C VAL A 265 -1.05 -7.93 17.59
N GLY A 266 -0.58 -7.78 18.83
CA GLY A 266 0.68 -7.10 19.13
C GLY A 266 1.89 -7.82 18.51
N PHE A 267 1.90 -9.16 18.57
CA PHE A 267 2.96 -9.97 17.98
C PHE A 267 3.03 -9.82 16.45
N VAL A 268 1.90 -9.98 15.76
CA VAL A 268 1.82 -9.81 14.30
C VAL A 268 2.20 -8.38 13.89
N ALA A 269 1.72 -7.37 14.63
CA ALA A 269 2.06 -5.97 14.36
C ALA A 269 3.56 -5.70 14.48
N PHE A 270 4.21 -6.26 15.51
CA PHE A 270 5.66 -6.17 15.69
C PHE A 270 6.42 -6.81 14.52
N ILE A 271 6.04 -8.02 14.10
CA ILE A 271 6.69 -8.71 12.97
C ILE A 271 6.48 -7.96 11.64
N MET A 272 5.29 -7.39 11.42
CA MET A 272 5.03 -6.52 10.25
C MET A 272 5.93 -5.27 10.27
N ALA A 273 6.08 -4.61 11.42
CA ALA A 273 7.00 -3.48 11.55
C ALA A 273 8.45 -3.90 11.26
N LEU A 274 8.90 -5.02 11.81
CA LEU A 274 10.24 -5.56 11.58
C LEU A 274 10.48 -5.88 10.09
N GLY A 275 9.50 -6.51 9.43
CA GLY A 275 9.56 -6.78 8.00
C GLY A 275 9.68 -5.50 7.17
N GLY A 276 8.93 -4.47 7.52
CA GLY A 276 9.02 -3.16 6.89
C GLY A 276 10.39 -2.51 7.05
N LEU A 277 10.90 -2.47 8.28
CA LEU A 277 12.19 -1.87 8.60
C LEU A 277 13.37 -2.56 7.87
N LEU A 278 13.32 -3.88 7.74
CA LEU A 278 14.41 -4.68 7.17
C LEU A 278 14.30 -4.90 5.65
N GLY A 279 13.09 -4.94 5.11
CA GLY A 279 12.83 -5.46 3.76
C GLY A 279 12.26 -4.46 2.74
N ALA A 280 11.83 -3.26 3.15
CA ALA A 280 11.03 -2.40 2.29
C ALA A 280 11.79 -1.65 1.18
N ARG A 281 13.13 -1.59 1.24
CA ARG A 281 13.93 -0.68 0.38
C ARG A 281 13.70 -0.86 -1.12
N LYS A 282 13.76 -2.09 -1.65
CA LYS A 282 13.57 -2.34 -3.09
C LYS A 282 12.18 -1.94 -3.58
N VAL A 283 11.15 -2.20 -2.77
CA VAL A 283 9.77 -1.85 -3.09
C VAL A 283 9.59 -0.33 -2.99
N ALA A 284 10.16 0.31 -1.97
CA ALA A 284 10.15 1.76 -1.82
C ALA A 284 10.73 2.49 -3.03
N GLU A 285 11.90 2.07 -3.50
CA GLU A 285 12.56 2.63 -4.69
C GLU A 285 11.71 2.41 -5.96
N THR A 286 11.04 1.28 -6.08
CA THR A 286 10.19 0.97 -7.24
C THR A 286 8.90 1.79 -7.24
N VAL A 287 8.19 1.85 -6.11
CA VAL A 287 6.89 2.52 -6.00
C VAL A 287 7.04 4.04 -6.11
N SER A 288 8.12 4.59 -5.56
CA SER A 288 8.29 6.05 -5.47
C SER A 288 8.94 6.65 -6.71
N ASN A 289 9.93 5.98 -7.32
CA ASN A 289 10.68 6.55 -8.44
C ASN A 289 10.13 6.16 -9.82
N ARG A 290 9.29 5.13 -9.93
CA ARG A 290 8.89 4.56 -11.24
C ARG A 290 7.40 4.64 -11.57
N ILE A 291 6.53 5.07 -10.65
CA ILE A 291 5.07 5.04 -10.88
C ILE A 291 4.54 6.39 -11.38
N THR A 292 4.76 7.48 -10.65
CA THR A 292 4.35 8.84 -11.04
C THR A 292 5.13 9.88 -10.23
N ARG A 293 5.73 10.89 -10.89
CA ARG A 293 6.10 12.15 -10.21
C ARG A 293 4.81 12.77 -9.70
N MET A 294 4.75 13.14 -8.43
CA MET A 294 3.51 13.55 -7.78
C MET A 294 3.75 14.81 -6.94
N GLU A 295 2.86 15.78 -7.08
CA GLU A 295 2.87 16.99 -6.26
C GLU A 295 2.32 16.70 -4.85
N PRO A 296 2.70 17.47 -3.81
CA PRO A 296 2.24 17.21 -2.44
C PRO A 296 0.71 17.24 -2.26
N ASP A 297 -0.01 18.12 -2.96
CA ASP A 297 -1.47 18.23 -2.90
C ASP A 297 -2.18 17.04 -3.59
N GLU A 298 -1.62 16.54 -4.69
CA GLU A 298 -2.05 15.30 -5.34
C GLU A 298 -1.89 14.10 -4.40
N GLY A 299 -0.71 13.99 -3.76
CA GLY A 299 -0.42 12.94 -2.80
C GLY A 299 -1.35 12.99 -1.58
N PHE A 300 -1.63 14.19 -1.08
CA PHE A 300 -2.59 14.42 -0.01
C PHE A 300 -3.99 13.88 -0.34
N VAL A 301 -4.55 14.23 -1.51
CA VAL A 301 -5.89 13.76 -1.91
C VAL A 301 -5.91 12.25 -2.12
N ALA A 302 -4.91 11.71 -2.82
CA ALA A 302 -4.83 10.26 -3.07
C ALA A 302 -4.74 9.47 -1.75
N ASN A 303 -3.96 9.96 -0.79
CA ASN A 303 -3.84 9.35 0.54
C ASN A 303 -5.14 9.44 1.35
N LEU A 304 -5.87 10.57 1.29
CA LEU A 304 -7.16 10.70 1.96
C LEU A 304 -8.20 9.71 1.42
N VAL A 305 -8.35 9.62 0.09
CA VAL A 305 -9.26 8.66 -0.55
C VAL A 305 -8.88 7.23 -0.17
N THR A 306 -7.59 6.92 -0.21
CA THR A 306 -7.09 5.58 0.11
C THR A 306 -7.36 5.21 1.56
N SER A 307 -6.96 6.06 2.50
CA SER A 307 -7.13 5.81 3.94
C SER A 307 -8.60 5.72 4.32
N PHE A 308 -9.45 6.61 3.80
CA PHE A 308 -10.89 6.57 4.01
C PHE A 308 -11.51 5.24 3.56
N LEU A 309 -11.26 4.83 2.31
CA LEU A 309 -11.83 3.60 1.76
C LEU A 309 -11.34 2.35 2.49
N VAL A 310 -10.04 2.29 2.82
CA VAL A 310 -9.48 1.12 3.52
C VAL A 310 -9.99 1.03 4.95
N ILE A 311 -10.07 2.15 5.68
CA ILE A 311 -10.65 2.16 7.05
C ILE A 311 -12.12 1.77 7.01
N PHE A 312 -12.88 2.35 6.07
CA PHE A 312 -14.29 2.01 5.90
C PHE A 312 -14.47 0.52 5.61
N ALA A 313 -13.77 -0.02 4.61
CA ALA A 313 -13.83 -1.42 4.27
C ALA A 313 -13.46 -2.32 5.46
N SER A 314 -12.39 -1.99 6.20
CA SER A 314 -11.94 -2.76 7.37
C SER A 314 -13.01 -2.80 8.48
N LYS A 315 -13.68 -1.68 8.73
CA LYS A 315 -14.76 -1.59 9.72
C LYS A 315 -15.95 -2.49 9.39
N TRP A 316 -16.26 -2.62 8.11
CA TRP A 316 -17.35 -3.45 7.61
C TRP A 316 -16.92 -4.88 7.26
N GLY A 317 -15.68 -5.27 7.59
CA GLY A 317 -15.16 -6.60 7.31
C GLY A 317 -14.93 -6.89 5.82
N LEU A 318 -14.89 -5.88 4.95
CA LEU A 318 -14.68 -6.08 3.52
C LEU A 318 -13.19 -6.29 3.21
N PRO A 319 -12.78 -7.46 2.70
CA PRO A 319 -11.39 -7.74 2.33
C PRO A 319 -10.94 -6.87 1.16
N VAL A 320 -10.24 -5.77 1.45
CA VAL A 320 -9.66 -4.92 0.40
C VAL A 320 -8.15 -4.99 0.37
N SER A 321 -7.60 -4.71 -0.82
CA SER A 321 -6.18 -4.56 -1.07
C SER A 321 -5.81 -3.09 -0.97
N THR A 322 -5.07 -2.70 0.08
CA THR A 322 -4.54 -1.32 0.22
C THR A 322 -3.72 -0.91 -1.00
N THR A 323 -2.98 -1.84 -1.61
CA THR A 323 -2.22 -1.62 -2.85
C THR A 323 -3.15 -1.28 -4.01
N HIS A 324 -4.27 -1.98 -4.18
CA HIS A 324 -5.19 -1.71 -5.27
C HIS A 324 -5.89 -0.36 -5.07
N VAL A 325 -6.38 -0.10 -3.85
CA VAL A 325 -7.04 1.18 -3.52
C VAL A 325 -6.09 2.35 -3.75
N SER A 326 -4.86 2.27 -3.25
CA SER A 326 -3.84 3.30 -3.43
C SER A 326 -3.51 3.51 -4.90
N CYS A 327 -3.22 2.45 -5.66
CA CYS A 327 -2.99 2.58 -7.10
C CYS A 327 -4.20 3.16 -7.85
N GLY A 328 -5.42 2.77 -7.49
CA GLY A 328 -6.65 3.34 -8.06
C GLY A 328 -6.73 4.85 -7.85
N ALA A 329 -6.47 5.32 -6.63
CA ALA A 329 -6.42 6.75 -6.32
C ALA A 329 -5.33 7.48 -7.12
N LEU A 330 -4.11 6.92 -7.18
CA LEU A 330 -3.00 7.50 -7.95
C LEU A 330 -3.29 7.55 -9.46
N PHE A 331 -3.91 6.50 -10.01
CA PHE A 331 -4.35 6.49 -11.40
C PHE A 331 -5.43 7.55 -11.65
N GLY A 332 -6.33 7.77 -10.68
CA GLY A 332 -7.30 8.87 -10.69
C GLY A 332 -6.63 10.25 -10.84
N ILE A 333 -5.62 10.53 -10.01
CA ILE A 333 -4.80 11.76 -10.15
C ILE A 333 -4.19 11.86 -11.55
N GLY A 334 -3.52 10.80 -11.99
CA GLY A 334 -2.84 10.78 -13.29
C GLY A 334 -3.79 11.02 -14.47
N MET A 335 -5.04 10.56 -14.38
CA MET A 335 -6.05 10.82 -15.40
C MET A 335 -6.54 12.27 -15.40
N VAL A 336 -6.80 12.85 -14.22
CA VAL A 336 -7.24 14.25 -14.13
C VAL A 336 -6.16 15.20 -14.67
N ASN A 337 -4.90 14.93 -14.38
CA ASN A 337 -3.78 15.79 -14.79
C ASN A 337 -3.22 15.44 -16.18
N GLY A 338 -3.73 14.39 -16.83
CA GLY A 338 -3.22 13.94 -18.13
C GLY A 338 -1.80 13.36 -18.10
N GLN A 339 -1.28 13.03 -16.91
CA GLN A 339 0.08 12.53 -16.68
C GLN A 339 0.13 11.01 -16.42
N ALA A 340 -0.96 10.29 -16.67
CA ALA A 340 -1.04 8.84 -16.46
C ALA A 340 0.02 8.07 -17.27
N GLN A 341 0.94 7.41 -16.58
CA GLN A 341 1.96 6.56 -17.22
C GLN A 341 1.40 5.17 -17.55
N TRP A 342 0.67 5.05 -18.66
CA TRP A 342 -0.03 3.82 -19.07
C TRP A 342 0.83 2.56 -19.11
N ARG A 343 2.14 2.68 -19.42
CA ARG A 343 3.09 1.56 -19.37
C ARG A 343 3.25 1.01 -17.95
N VAL A 344 3.30 1.90 -16.95
CA VAL A 344 3.43 1.51 -15.53
C VAL A 344 2.11 0.94 -15.02
N VAL A 345 0.99 1.60 -15.36
CA VAL A 345 -0.36 1.09 -15.06
C VAL A 345 -0.52 -0.34 -15.57
N ARG A 346 -0.18 -0.60 -16.84
CA ARG A 346 -0.26 -1.94 -17.43
C ARG A 346 0.62 -2.95 -16.69
N THR A 347 1.85 -2.57 -16.34
CA THR A 347 2.77 -3.44 -15.58
C THR A 347 2.19 -3.83 -14.22
N ILE A 348 1.58 -2.87 -13.50
CA ILE A 348 0.93 -3.10 -12.20
C ILE A 348 -0.29 -4.01 -12.37
N LEU A 349 -1.16 -3.73 -13.34
CA LEU A 349 -2.34 -4.56 -13.61
C LEU A 349 -1.96 -6.01 -13.97
N LEU A 350 -0.90 -6.20 -14.78
CA LEU A 350 -0.36 -7.52 -15.08
C LEU A 350 0.15 -8.23 -13.82
N ALA A 351 0.86 -7.52 -12.94
CA ALA A 351 1.31 -8.08 -11.67
C ALA A 351 0.13 -8.51 -10.79
N TRP A 352 -0.97 -7.74 -10.78
CA TRP A 352 -2.18 -8.11 -10.04
C TRP A 352 -2.81 -9.38 -10.60
N VAL A 353 -3.01 -9.44 -11.92
CA VAL A 353 -3.59 -10.62 -12.59
C VAL A 353 -2.73 -11.87 -12.36
N LEU A 354 -1.40 -11.75 -12.35
CA LEU A 354 -0.49 -12.87 -12.14
C LEU A 354 -0.36 -13.31 -10.67
N THR A 355 -0.58 -12.41 -9.71
CA THR A 355 -0.40 -12.72 -8.28
C THR A 355 -1.35 -13.83 -7.81
N LEU A 356 -2.62 -13.75 -8.21
CA LEU A 356 -3.66 -14.72 -7.81
C LEU A 356 -3.37 -16.16 -8.30
N PRO A 357 -3.13 -16.42 -9.60
CA PRO A 357 -2.84 -17.78 -10.08
C PRO A 357 -1.53 -18.33 -9.53
N LEU A 358 -0.49 -17.49 -9.36
CA LEU A 358 0.77 -17.94 -8.77
C LEU A 358 0.60 -18.37 -7.31
N ALA A 359 -0.15 -17.58 -6.51
CA ALA A 359 -0.48 -17.94 -5.15
C ALA A 359 -1.38 -19.19 -5.07
N GLY A 360 -2.34 -19.33 -5.99
CA GLY A 360 -3.21 -20.50 -6.05
C GLY A 360 -2.49 -21.78 -6.44
N ILE A 361 -1.70 -21.77 -7.51
CA ILE A 361 -0.92 -22.94 -7.94
C ILE A 361 0.05 -23.37 -6.84
N SER A 362 0.78 -22.42 -6.24
CA SER A 362 1.70 -22.73 -5.14
C SER A 362 0.95 -23.31 -3.93
N ALA A 363 -0.20 -22.76 -3.55
CA ALA A 363 -1.00 -23.30 -2.44
C ALA A 363 -1.55 -24.69 -2.72
N GLY A 364 -2.03 -24.96 -3.94
CA GLY A 364 -2.50 -26.29 -4.33
C GLY A 364 -1.40 -27.35 -4.26
N VAL A 365 -0.19 -27.01 -4.73
CA VAL A 365 0.99 -27.89 -4.63
C VAL A 365 1.40 -28.12 -3.18
N ILE A 366 1.51 -27.05 -2.39
CA ILE A 366 1.89 -27.16 -0.97
C ILE A 366 0.86 -28.00 -0.21
N TYR A 367 -0.43 -27.79 -0.46
CA TYR A 367 -1.49 -28.59 0.17
C TYR A 367 -1.40 -30.07 -0.23
N ALA A 368 -1.17 -30.39 -1.50
CA ALA A 368 -1.02 -31.77 -1.96
C ALA A 368 0.15 -32.50 -1.29
N VAL A 369 1.22 -31.78 -0.95
CA VAL A 369 2.36 -32.31 -0.19
C VAL A 369 2.02 -32.45 1.30
N LEU A 370 1.49 -31.39 1.92
CA LEU A 370 1.21 -31.36 3.36
C LEU A 370 0.08 -32.30 3.77
N SER A 371 -0.92 -32.51 2.92
CA SER A 371 -2.04 -33.45 3.18
C SER A 371 -1.59 -34.92 3.22
N ARG A 372 -0.46 -35.24 2.57
CA ARG A 372 0.17 -36.57 2.59
C ARG A 372 1.25 -36.70 3.67
N TRP A 373 1.52 -35.62 4.41
CA TRP A 373 2.56 -35.62 5.42
C TRP A 373 2.12 -36.47 6.64
N PRO A 374 2.85 -37.54 6.99
CA PRO A 374 2.48 -38.47 8.06
C PRO A 374 2.84 -37.91 9.45
N VAL A 375 2.28 -36.76 9.82
CA VAL A 375 2.45 -36.19 11.17
C VAL A 375 1.10 -36.19 11.88
N ALA A 376 0.98 -37.13 12.80
CA ALA A 376 -0.07 -37.24 13.81
C ALA A 376 -0.08 -36.02 14.76
#